data_AF-A0A183U666-F1
#
_entry.id   AF-A0A183U666-F1
#
_cell.length_a   1.000
_cell.length_b   1.000
_cell.length_c   1.000
_cell.angle_alpha   90.00
_cell.angle_beta   90.00
_cell.angle_gamma   90.00
#
_symmetry.space_group_name_H-M   'P 1'
#
loop_
_entity.id
_entity.type
_entity.pdbx_description
1 polymer ?
#
loop_
_entity_poly.entity_id
_entity_poly.type
_entity_poly.pdbx_seq_one_letter_code
_entity_poly.pdbx_strand_id
1 'polypeptide(L)'
;LQASCSDNVHKVTHIKWRDWPDRVSPNSPLPIVHLLTRMRPLSEKGPIVVHCSAGIGRTGTYCALDYATDKITAASPLSIPKVVKEIRNQRLHSVQSMLQYLYLHVCLLEYLIITKATNRTPQTRKFQRDYEKYLKKFNQRTAK
;
A
#
# COMPACT_ATOMS: atom_id res chain seq x y z
N LEU A 1 -12.16 10.79 16.58
CA LEU A 1 -13.48 10.10 16.55
C LEU A 1 -13.60 9.36 17.88
N GLN A 2 -14.51 9.81 18.75
CA GLN A 2 -14.91 9.08 19.95
C GLN A 2 -16.30 8.51 19.66
N ALA A 3 -16.48 7.22 19.87
CA ALA A 3 -17.76 6.54 19.77
C ALA A 3 -17.92 5.71 21.05
N SER A 4 -19.07 5.81 21.71
CA SER A 4 -19.42 5.04 22.90
C SER A 4 -20.44 3.96 22.55
N CYS A 5 -20.17 2.75 22.99
CA CYS A 5 -21.09 1.63 22.99
C CYS A 5 -20.79 0.86 24.28
N SER A 6 -21.75 0.82 25.22
CA SER A 6 -21.57 0.42 26.65
C SER A 6 -20.80 1.43 27.54
N ASP A 7 -20.71 1.14 28.85
CA ASP A 7 -19.89 1.87 29.84
C ASP A 7 -18.36 1.79 29.55
N ASN A 8 -17.96 1.04 28.52
CA ASN A 8 -16.58 0.91 28.11
C ASN A 8 -16.16 2.04 27.18
N VAL A 9 -15.06 2.72 27.55
CA VAL A 9 -14.45 3.77 26.71
C VAL A 9 -13.38 3.15 25.81
N HIS A 10 -13.58 3.24 24.49
CA HIS A 10 -12.61 2.76 23.52
C HIS A 10 -11.86 3.92 22.85
N LYS A 11 -10.52 3.85 22.86
CA LYS A 11 -9.67 4.81 22.17
C LYS A 11 -9.43 4.38 20.72
N VAL A 12 -9.94 5.14 19.76
CA VAL A 12 -9.77 4.90 18.33
C VAL A 12 -8.74 5.86 17.74
N THR A 13 -7.75 5.33 17.03
CA THR A 13 -6.82 6.12 16.22
C THR A 13 -7.23 6.03 14.76
N HIS A 14 -7.53 7.18 14.15
CA HIS A 14 -7.95 7.26 12.76
C HIS A 14 -6.97 8.12 11.97
N ILE A 15 -6.35 7.53 10.93
CA ILE A 15 -5.42 8.22 10.05
C ILE A 15 -6.03 8.30 8.65
N LYS A 16 -6.10 9.51 8.11
CA LYS A 16 -6.63 9.77 6.76
C LYS A 16 -5.52 10.32 5.87
N TRP A 17 -5.20 9.59 4.80
CA TRP A 17 -4.37 10.11 3.72
C TRP A 17 -5.26 10.78 2.66
N ARG A 18 -5.09 12.09 2.48
CA ARG A 18 -5.93 12.92 1.60
C ARG A 18 -5.45 12.95 0.15
N ASP A 19 -4.15 12.75 -0.07
CA ASP A 19 -3.48 13.01 -1.36
C ASP A 19 -3.34 11.76 -2.24
N TRP A 20 -4.18 10.75 -2.03
CA TRP A 20 -4.29 9.60 -2.93
C TRP A 20 -5.61 9.69 -3.72
N PRO A 21 -5.58 10.27 -4.94
CA PRO A 21 -6.78 10.44 -5.75
C PRO A 21 -7.30 9.09 -6.23
N ASP A 22 -8.60 9.03 -6.51
CA ASP A 22 -9.24 7.77 -6.88
C ASP A 22 -8.79 7.31 -8.28
N ARG A 23 -8.70 5.99 -8.49
CA ARG A 23 -8.27 5.32 -9.75
C ARG A 23 -6.83 5.58 -10.22
N VAL A 24 -6.12 6.56 -9.67
CA VAL A 24 -4.70 6.83 -9.95
C VAL A 24 -3.80 6.28 -8.83
N SER A 25 -2.49 6.34 -9.05
CA SER A 25 -1.49 6.01 -8.03
C SER A 25 -0.59 7.23 -7.75
N PRO A 26 -0.13 7.42 -6.51
CA PRO A 26 0.76 8.52 -6.16
C PRO A 26 2.11 8.41 -6.86
N ASN A 27 2.76 9.57 -7.08
CA ASN A 27 4.14 9.61 -7.58
C ASN A 27 5.13 9.05 -6.56
N SER A 28 4.93 9.41 -5.29
CA SER A 28 5.83 9.04 -4.21
C SER A 28 5.32 7.80 -3.45
N PRO A 29 6.16 6.79 -3.20
CA PRO A 29 5.85 5.69 -2.29
C PRO A 29 5.93 6.08 -0.81
N LEU A 30 6.58 7.19 -0.46
CA LEU A 30 6.88 7.52 0.94
C LEU A 30 5.63 7.60 1.83
N PRO A 31 4.50 8.21 1.43
CA PRO A 31 3.37 8.34 2.34
C PRO A 31 2.74 7.00 2.72
N ILE A 32 2.63 6.04 1.79
CA ILE A 32 2.09 4.72 2.12
C ILE A 32 3.04 3.93 3.00
N VAL A 33 4.35 4.05 2.76
CA VAL A 33 5.38 3.38 3.57
C VAL A 33 5.39 3.96 4.98
N HIS A 34 5.27 5.28 5.15
CA HIS A 34 5.11 5.91 6.46
C HIS A 34 3.82 5.52 7.16
N LEU A 35 2.71 5.40 6.42
CA LEU A 35 1.45 4.93 6.98
C LEU A 35 1.60 3.50 7.50
N LEU A 36 2.20 2.62 6.70
CA LEU A 36 2.46 1.24 7.07
C LEU A 36 3.32 1.13 8.33
N THR A 37 4.47 1.82 8.37
CA THR A 37 5.38 1.76 9.52
C THR A 37 4.75 2.34 10.79
N ARG A 38 3.89 3.36 10.66
CA ARG A 38 3.15 3.93 11.79
C ARG A 38 2.03 3.04 12.30
N MET A 39 1.38 2.28 11.41
CA MET A 39 0.19 1.49 11.74
C MET A 39 0.55 0.09 12.26
N ARG A 40 1.62 -0.55 11.77
CA ARG A 40 1.98 -1.92 12.18
C ARG A 40 2.15 -2.10 13.70
N PRO A 41 2.80 -1.21 14.46
CA PRO A 41 2.86 -1.35 15.93
C PRO A 41 1.49 -1.33 16.63
N LEU A 42 0.45 -0.84 15.96
CA LEU A 42 -0.91 -0.80 16.52
C LEU A 42 -1.69 -2.10 16.27
N SER A 43 -1.20 -3.01 15.42
CA SER A 43 -1.88 -4.28 15.12
C SER A 43 -1.83 -5.28 16.27
N GLU A 44 -0.91 -5.09 17.24
CA GLU A 44 -0.85 -5.88 18.48
C GLU A 44 -2.15 -5.80 19.29
N LYS A 45 -2.95 -4.75 19.08
CA LYS A 45 -4.25 -4.53 19.75
C LYS A 45 -5.43 -5.16 19.00
N GLY A 46 -5.17 -5.84 17.87
CA GLY A 46 -6.19 -6.45 17.03
C GLY A 46 -6.15 -5.95 15.57
N PRO A 47 -7.10 -6.40 14.75
CA PRO A 47 -7.12 -6.10 13.32
C PRO A 47 -7.27 -4.60 13.06
N ILE A 48 -6.50 -4.09 12.10
CA ILE A 48 -6.57 -2.70 11.65
C ILE A 48 -7.62 -2.58 10.55
N VAL A 49 -8.58 -1.67 10.73
CA VAL A 49 -9.56 -1.35 9.69
C VAL A 49 -8.93 -0.44 8.65
N VAL A 50 -8.89 -0.91 7.39
CA VAL A 50 -8.41 -0.15 6.23
C VAL A 50 -9.55 0.01 5.25
N HIS A 51 -9.87 1.23 4.85
CA HIS A 51 -10.94 1.48 3.87
C HIS A 51 -10.58 2.61 2.90
N CYS A 52 -11.29 2.64 1.77
CA CYS A 52 -11.28 3.76 0.83
C CYS A 52 -12.72 4.13 0.48
N SER A 53 -13.12 4.09 -0.79
CA SER A 53 -14.52 4.15 -1.22
C SER A 53 -15.11 2.74 -1.28
N ALA A 54 -14.82 1.95 -2.32
CA ALA A 54 -15.29 0.56 -2.45
C ALA A 54 -14.48 -0.47 -1.63
N GLY A 55 -13.37 -0.06 -1.01
CA GLY A 55 -12.52 -0.94 -0.22
C GLY A 55 -11.73 -1.98 -1.02
N ILE A 56 -11.46 -1.75 -2.31
CA ILE A 56 -10.76 -2.71 -3.18
C ILE A 56 -9.47 -2.14 -3.82
N GLY A 57 -9.48 -0.90 -4.29
CA GLY A 57 -8.33 -0.29 -4.97
C GLY A 57 -7.20 0.10 -4.02
N ARG A 58 -7.33 1.28 -3.40
CA ARG A 58 -6.37 1.82 -2.41
C ARG A 58 -6.22 0.89 -1.20
N THR A 59 -7.33 0.41 -0.65
CA THR A 59 -7.34 -0.58 0.44
C THR A 59 -6.59 -1.84 0.07
N GLY A 60 -6.91 -2.47 -1.06
CA GLY A 60 -6.23 -3.69 -1.49
C GLY A 60 -4.74 -3.47 -1.73
N THR A 61 -4.35 -2.29 -2.23
CA THR A 61 -2.94 -1.93 -2.43
C THR A 61 -2.19 -1.81 -1.10
N TYR A 62 -2.80 -1.16 -0.10
CA TYR A 62 -2.23 -1.08 1.25
C TYR A 62 -2.10 -2.47 1.89
N CYS A 63 -3.17 -3.27 1.88
CA CYS A 63 -3.16 -4.62 2.46
C CYS A 63 -2.16 -5.56 1.76
N ALA A 64 -2.03 -5.45 0.42
CA ALA A 64 -1.05 -6.22 -0.32
C ALA A 64 0.40 -5.81 0.02
N LEU A 65 0.64 -4.52 0.27
CA LEU A 65 1.95 -4.05 0.72
C LEU A 65 2.27 -4.59 2.12
N ASP A 66 1.35 -4.45 3.07
CA ASP A 66 1.50 -4.96 4.44
C ASP A 66 1.82 -6.46 4.43
N TYR A 67 1.00 -7.24 3.71
CA TYR A 67 1.20 -8.68 3.58
C TYR A 67 2.52 -9.07 2.89
N ALA A 68 2.94 -8.33 1.86
CA ALA A 68 4.23 -8.54 1.24
C ALA A 68 5.38 -8.30 2.24
N THR A 69 5.26 -7.28 3.10
CA THR A 69 6.26 -7.02 4.14
C THR A 69 6.30 -8.10 5.21
N ASP A 70 5.16 -8.69 5.60
CA ASP A 70 5.13 -9.85 6.50
C ASP A 70 5.88 -11.05 5.91
N LYS A 71 5.65 -11.35 4.62
CA LYS A 71 6.36 -12.44 3.92
C LYS A 71 7.87 -12.22 3.94
N ILE A 72 8.34 -10.98 3.77
CA ILE A 72 9.78 -10.66 3.84
C ILE A 72 10.31 -10.88 5.26
N THR A 73 9.62 -10.34 6.28
CA THR A 73 10.03 -10.50 7.68
C THR A 73 10.07 -11.97 8.09
N ALA A 74 9.15 -12.79 7.59
CA ALA A 74 9.10 -14.23 7.82
C ALA A 74 10.05 -15.04 6.91
N ALA A 75 10.96 -14.39 6.16
CA ALA A 75 11.86 -15.03 5.19
C ALA A 75 11.15 -15.98 4.20
N SER A 76 9.88 -15.70 3.89
CA SER A 76 9.04 -16.51 3.04
C SER A 76 9.22 -16.13 1.56
N PRO A 77 9.06 -17.08 0.61
CA PRO A 77 9.11 -16.77 -0.81
C PRO A 77 8.11 -15.68 -1.19
N LEU A 78 8.62 -14.58 -1.75
CA LEU A 78 7.81 -13.42 -2.12
C LEU A 78 7.57 -13.39 -3.64
N SER A 79 6.30 -13.25 -4.02
CA SER A 79 5.90 -12.99 -5.41
C SER A 79 4.69 -12.08 -5.38
N ILE A 80 4.82 -10.86 -5.94
CA ILE A 80 3.72 -9.90 -5.99
C ILE A 80 2.47 -10.45 -6.69
N PRO A 81 2.56 -11.18 -7.83
CA PRO A 81 1.39 -11.85 -8.40
C PRO A 81 0.68 -12.79 -7.42
N LYS A 82 1.43 -13.58 -6.63
CA LYS A 82 0.86 -14.49 -5.63
C LYS A 82 0.22 -13.72 -4.47
N VAL A 83 0.89 -12.68 -3.96
CA VAL A 83 0.34 -11.77 -2.93
C VAL A 83 -0.99 -11.19 -3.38
N VAL A 84 -1.07 -10.65 -4.60
CA VAL A 84 -2.31 -10.07 -5.12
C VAL A 84 -3.39 -11.14 -5.32
N LYS A 85 -3.02 -12.35 -5.76
CA LYS A 85 -3.95 -13.48 -5.86
C LYS A 85 -4.52 -13.86 -4.48
N GLU A 86 -3.67 -13.96 -3.46
CA GLU A 86 -4.06 -14.31 -2.09
C GLU A 86 -4.98 -13.24 -1.48
N ILE A 87 -4.68 -11.96 -1.68
CA ILE A 87 -5.58 -10.86 -1.26
C ILE A 87 -6.91 -10.91 -2.00
N ARG A 88 -6.91 -11.20 -3.32
CA ARG A 88 -8.14 -11.32 -4.13
C ARG A 88 -9.02 -12.50 -3.73
N ASN A 89 -8.43 -13.57 -3.19
CA ASN A 89 -9.19 -14.70 -2.63
C ASN A 89 -9.97 -14.31 -1.37
N GLN A 90 -9.51 -13.30 -0.62
CA GLN A 90 -10.20 -12.79 0.56
C GLN A 90 -11.17 -11.64 0.21
N ARG A 91 -10.81 -10.80 -0.76
CA ARG A 91 -11.65 -9.69 -1.23
C ARG A 91 -11.52 -9.46 -2.73
N LEU A 92 -12.57 -9.80 -3.46
CA LEU A 92 -12.65 -9.72 -4.92
C LEU A 92 -12.26 -8.33 -5.45
N HIS A 93 -11.58 -8.31 -6.59
CA HIS A 93 -11.10 -7.09 -7.28
C HIS A 93 -10.09 -6.22 -6.50
N SER A 94 -9.51 -6.72 -5.41
CA SER A 94 -8.44 -6.01 -4.71
C SER A 94 -7.24 -5.72 -5.62
N VAL A 95 -6.63 -4.53 -5.47
CA VAL A 95 -5.65 -3.96 -6.40
C VAL A 95 -6.28 -3.87 -7.80
N GLN A 96 -7.12 -2.86 -7.97
CA GLN A 96 -8.11 -2.77 -9.03
C GLN A 96 -7.52 -2.35 -10.38
N SER A 97 -6.39 -1.63 -10.40
CA SER A 97 -5.78 -1.13 -11.64
C SER A 97 -4.33 -1.56 -11.81
N MET A 98 -3.86 -1.55 -13.06
CA MET A 98 -2.46 -1.79 -13.39
C MET A 98 -1.53 -0.78 -12.71
N LEU A 99 -1.96 0.49 -12.59
CA LEU A 99 -1.17 1.50 -11.88
C LEU A 99 -1.01 1.16 -10.40
N GLN A 100 -2.07 0.70 -9.73
CA GLN A 100 -2.00 0.27 -8.33
C GLN A 100 -1.08 -0.95 -8.16
N TYR A 101 -1.12 -1.88 -9.10
CA TYR A 101 -0.22 -3.03 -9.13
C TYR A 101 1.24 -2.61 -9.30
N LEU A 102 1.55 -1.69 -10.21
CA LEU A 102 2.91 -1.13 -10.36
C LEU A 102 3.32 -0.34 -9.13
N TYR A 103 2.41 0.44 -8.55
CA TYR A 103 2.67 1.21 -7.34
C TYR A 103 3.01 0.32 -6.15
N LEU A 104 2.37 -0.84 -6.01
CA LEU A 104 2.73 -1.84 -5.01
C LEU A 104 4.21 -2.26 -5.10
N HIS A 105 4.74 -2.48 -6.32
CA HIS A 105 6.17 -2.78 -6.51
C HIS A 105 7.06 -1.61 -6.07
N VAL A 106 6.70 -0.38 -6.45
CA VAL A 106 7.43 0.84 -6.09
C VAL A 106 7.47 1.03 -4.57
N CYS A 107 6.34 0.81 -3.91
CA CYS A 107 6.22 0.95 -2.45
C CYS A 107 7.00 -0.12 -1.70
N LEU A 108 6.95 -1.37 -2.17
CA LEU A 108 7.72 -2.45 -1.58
C LEU A 108 9.22 -2.18 -1.70
N LEU A 109 9.67 -1.71 -2.86
CA LEU A 109 11.06 -1.38 -3.08
C LEU A 109 11.53 -0.25 -2.15
N GLU A 110 10.74 0.82 -2.01
CA GLU A 110 11.08 1.91 -1.09
C GLU A 110 11.08 1.43 0.37
N TYR A 111 10.13 0.56 0.77
CA TYR A 111 10.13 -0.04 2.10
C TYR A 111 11.42 -0.82 2.37
N LEU A 112 11.87 -1.65 1.42
CA LEU A 112 13.12 -2.42 1.54
C LEU A 112 14.36 -1.51 1.64
N ILE A 113 14.36 -0.39 0.93
CA ILE A 113 15.44 0.61 1.01
C ILE A 113 15.46 1.28 2.39
N ILE A 114 14.31 1.74 2.88
CA ILE A 114 14.19 2.44 4.16
C ILE A 114 14.55 1.52 5.33
N THR A 115 14.12 0.25 5.27
CA THR A 115 14.45 -0.77 6.27
C THR A 115 15.86 -1.35 6.12
N LYS A 116 16.65 -0.85 5.16
CA LYS A 116 18.03 -1.29 4.87
C LYS A 116 18.15 -2.76 4.48
N ALA A 117 17.05 -3.39 4.04
CA ALA A 117 17.06 -4.72 3.47
C ALA A 117 17.64 -4.73 2.03
N THR A 118 17.66 -3.58 1.35
CA THR A 118 18.37 -3.38 0.08
C THR A 118 18.87 -1.95 -0.05
N ASN A 119 19.67 -1.67 -1.09
CA ASN A 119 20.25 -0.35 -1.36
C ASN A 119 19.68 0.26 -2.64
N ARG A 120 19.80 1.59 -2.76
CA ARG A 120 19.50 2.29 -4.03
C ARG A 120 20.58 2.00 -5.07
N THR A 121 20.30 1.10 -5.99
CA THR A 121 21.16 0.77 -7.13
C THR A 121 20.77 1.56 -8.39
N PRO A 122 21.60 1.56 -9.44
CA PRO A 122 21.21 2.12 -10.74
C PRO A 122 19.90 1.52 -11.29
N GLN A 123 19.67 0.22 -11.05
CA GLN A 123 18.47 -0.51 -11.48
C GLN A 123 17.22 -0.02 -10.74
N THR A 124 17.28 0.15 -9.41
CA THR A 124 16.14 0.66 -8.63
C THR A 124 15.80 2.10 -9.00
N ARG A 125 16.81 2.94 -9.22
CA ARG A 125 16.63 4.32 -9.73
C ARG A 125 16.07 4.35 -11.14
N LYS A 126 16.43 3.39 -11.99
CA LYS A 126 15.86 3.27 -13.34
C LYS A 126 14.38 2.88 -13.25
N PHE A 127 14.06 1.88 -12.45
CA PHE A 127 12.68 1.43 -12.23
C PHE A 127 11.77 2.57 -11.73
N GLN A 128 12.23 3.34 -10.74
CA GLN A 128 11.50 4.52 -10.24
C GLN A 128 11.24 5.54 -11.35
N ARG A 129 12.26 5.87 -12.14
CA ARG A 129 12.14 6.82 -13.28
C ARG A 129 11.19 6.29 -14.35
N ASP A 130 11.21 5.00 -14.63
CA ASP A 130 10.32 4.38 -15.62
C ASP A 130 8.86 4.38 -15.14
N TYR A 131 8.63 4.13 -13.85
CA TYR A 131 7.31 4.28 -13.22
C TYR A 131 6.79 5.72 -13.33
N GLU A 132 7.59 6.73 -12.96
CA GLU A 132 7.20 8.15 -13.03
C GLU A 132 6.85 8.58 -14.46
N LYS A 133 7.65 8.15 -15.44
CA LYS A 133 7.37 8.40 -16.87
C LYS A 133 6.06 7.75 -17.30
N TYR A 134 5.81 6.50 -16.89
CA TYR A 134 4.59 5.78 -17.21
C TYR A 134 3.37 6.47 -16.59
N LEU A 135 3.44 6.82 -15.31
CA LEU A 135 2.37 7.51 -14.58
C LEU A 135 2.04 8.87 -15.22
N LYS A 136 3.05 9.66 -15.61
CA LYS A 136 2.84 10.93 -16.33
C LYS A 136 2.09 10.71 -17.65
N LYS A 137 2.51 9.74 -18.46
CA LYS A 137 1.85 9.41 -19.74
C LYS A 137 0.42 8.91 -19.53
N PHE A 138 0.19 8.10 -18.50
CA PHE A 138 -1.14 7.60 -18.16
C PHE A 138 -2.08 8.76 -17.80
N ASN A 139 -1.67 9.63 -16.88
CA ASN A 139 -2.49 10.77 -16.45
C ASN A 139 -2.80 11.73 -17.59
N GLN A 140 -1.86 11.96 -18.51
CA GLN A 140 -2.08 12.77 -19.71
C GLN A 140 -3.14 12.18 -20.66
N ARG A 141 -3.23 10.84 -20.75
CA ARG A 141 -4.23 10.16 -21.59
C ARG A 141 -5.61 10.19 -20.96
N THR A 142 -5.70 10.10 -19.63
CA THR A 142 -6.97 10.07 -18.89
C THR A 142 -7.56 11.46 -18.65
N ALA A 143 -6.76 12.52 -18.82
CA ALA A 143 -7.21 13.91 -18.74
C ALA A 143 -7.85 14.45 -20.04
N LYS A 144 -7.87 13.64 -21.11
CA LYS A 144 -8.60 13.89 -22.35
C LYS A 144 -9.87 13.06 -22.37
#